data_AF-A0AAV8T229-F1
#
_entry.id   AF-A0AAV8T229-F1
#
_cell.length_a   1.000
_cell.length_b   1.000
_cell.length_c   1.000
_cell.angle_alpha   90.00
_cell.angle_beta   90.00
_cell.angle_gamma   90.00
#
_symmetry.space_group_name_H-M   'P 1'
#
loop_
_entity.id
_entity.type
_entity.pdbx_description
1 polymer ?
#
loop_
_entity_poly.entity_id
_entity_poly.type
_entity_poly.pdbx_seq_one_letter_code
_entity_poly.pdbx_strand_id
1 'polypeptide(L)'
;MEPIGGSIADFSNARRGDSDDKAKEIEDLKHRVDEIFQNVDKLERRVTEVDQFYLEMNKKQQTASKTSSVVKEKDKERHVPSIKKQQQDASRREAAASKRMQELMRQFGTILRQITQHKWAWPFMQPVDVKGLGLDDYYEVIDKPMDFSTIKNQMEAKDGTGYKTVREICADVRLVFKNAMKYNEERSDVHVMANTLLGKFEEKWLQFLPKVTEEERRREEEEAEAQLGMQLAQEAAHAKMARDLSNELYELDMHLEELKEAVVKKCRKMSTEEKRKLGAALTRLSPEDLTKALEIVAQNNPAFQATAQEVDLDIDAQSQSTLWRLKFFVKDALEAQGNAAGSGGGNTNARTNNNNNNNNNNNSKRKREICDAIAKTAKKRSKKPSS
;
A
#
# COMPACT_ATOMS: atom_id res chain seq x y z
N MET A 1 -9.04 -18.88 -89.36
CA MET A 1 -7.69 -19.32 -89.78
C MET A 1 -6.77 -19.11 -88.59
N GLU A 2 -6.04 -20.17 -88.24
CA GLU A 2 -5.07 -20.37 -87.12
C GLU A 2 -4.06 -19.21 -86.88
N PRO A 3 -3.22 -19.17 -85.80
CA PRO A 3 -2.76 -20.28 -84.94
C PRO A 3 -2.54 -20.01 -83.42
N ILE A 4 -2.15 -21.14 -82.80
CA ILE A 4 -1.62 -21.45 -81.47
C ILE A 4 -0.35 -20.64 -81.10
N GLY A 5 -0.19 -20.35 -79.80
CA GLY A 5 1.09 -19.93 -79.21
C GLY A 5 1.08 -20.06 -77.69
N GLY A 6 1.43 -21.23 -77.17
CA GLY A 6 1.67 -21.42 -75.73
C GLY A 6 2.94 -20.70 -75.30
N SER A 7 2.86 -19.93 -74.21
CA SER A 7 4.03 -19.38 -73.51
C SER A 7 4.05 -19.89 -72.08
N ILE A 8 5.15 -20.57 -71.78
CA ILE A 8 5.59 -21.04 -70.46
C ILE A 8 5.62 -19.85 -69.50
N ALA A 9 4.84 -19.92 -68.42
CA ALA A 9 4.89 -18.94 -67.34
C ALA A 9 5.58 -19.57 -66.11
N ASP A 10 6.80 -19.08 -65.92
CA ASP A 10 7.65 -18.98 -64.73
C ASP A 10 7.12 -19.51 -63.38
N PHE A 11 7.85 -20.49 -62.84
CA PHE A 11 7.69 -21.12 -61.53
C PHE A 11 8.41 -20.34 -60.40
N SER A 12 8.42 -19.01 -60.45
CA SER A 12 9.27 -18.18 -59.58
C SER A 12 8.53 -17.40 -58.48
N ASN A 13 7.19 -17.49 -58.39
CA ASN A 13 6.41 -16.66 -57.45
C ASN A 13 5.90 -17.37 -56.17
N ALA A 14 6.11 -18.68 -56.01
CA ALA A 14 5.58 -19.43 -54.86
C ALA A 14 6.48 -19.44 -53.60
N ARG A 15 7.72 -18.95 -53.68
CA ARG A 15 8.68 -18.97 -52.54
C ARG A 15 8.72 -17.70 -51.69
N ARG A 16 8.16 -16.57 -52.16
CA ARG A 16 8.16 -15.30 -51.41
C ARG A 16 6.99 -15.17 -50.42
N GLY A 17 5.85 -15.80 -50.68
CA GLY A 17 4.68 -15.75 -49.78
C GLY A 17 4.87 -16.48 -48.45
N ASP A 18 5.54 -17.63 -48.46
CA ASP A 18 5.76 -18.47 -47.25
C ASP A 18 6.79 -17.87 -46.27
N SER A 19 7.70 -17.00 -46.74
CA SER A 19 8.67 -16.34 -45.86
C SER A 19 8.10 -15.11 -45.14
N ASP A 20 7.26 -14.33 -45.84
CA ASP A 20 6.65 -13.12 -45.26
C ASP A 20 5.58 -13.46 -44.22
N ASP A 21 4.78 -14.51 -44.44
CA ASP A 21 3.82 -15.01 -43.45
C ASP A 21 4.51 -15.55 -42.19
N LYS A 22 5.63 -16.28 -42.34
CA LYS A 22 6.43 -16.76 -41.19
C LYS A 22 7.08 -15.62 -40.40
N ALA A 23 7.53 -14.57 -41.07
CA ALA A 23 8.10 -13.40 -40.42
C ALA A 23 7.05 -12.68 -39.57
N LYS A 24 5.83 -12.53 -40.12
CA LYS A 24 4.70 -11.92 -39.42
C LYS A 24 4.24 -12.74 -38.20
N GLU A 25 4.15 -14.06 -38.33
CA GLU A 25 3.82 -14.95 -37.20
C GLU A 25 4.87 -14.87 -36.05
N ILE A 26 6.16 -14.75 -36.39
CA ILE A 26 7.24 -14.58 -35.39
C ILE A 26 7.12 -13.23 -34.69
N GLU A 27 6.78 -12.18 -35.43
CA GLU A 27 6.57 -10.84 -34.89
C GLU A 27 5.35 -10.80 -33.94
N ASP A 28 4.27 -11.50 -34.27
CA ASP A 28 3.09 -11.66 -33.42
C ASP A 28 3.43 -12.40 -32.11
N LEU A 29 4.21 -13.50 -32.18
CA LEU A 29 4.68 -14.22 -31.00
C LEU A 29 5.57 -13.34 -30.11
N LYS A 30 6.45 -12.54 -30.72
CA LYS A 30 7.31 -11.60 -30.00
C LYS A 30 6.48 -10.53 -29.30
N HIS A 31 5.44 -10.01 -29.95
CA HIS A 31 4.53 -9.05 -29.35
C HIS A 31 3.80 -9.63 -28.12
N ARG A 32 3.27 -10.86 -28.24
CA ARG A 32 2.64 -11.58 -27.12
C ARG A 32 3.60 -11.80 -25.94
N VAL A 33 4.87 -12.15 -26.22
CA VAL A 33 5.92 -12.28 -25.20
C VAL A 33 6.13 -10.94 -24.48
N ASP A 34 6.29 -9.84 -25.24
CA ASP A 34 6.54 -8.52 -24.66
C ASP A 34 5.33 -8.01 -23.86
N GLU A 35 4.10 -8.31 -24.26
CA GLU A 35 2.88 -8.04 -23.49
C GLU A 35 2.87 -8.78 -22.14
N ILE A 36 3.20 -10.08 -22.14
CA ILE A 36 3.30 -10.86 -20.89
C ILE A 36 4.35 -10.23 -19.96
N PHE A 37 5.51 -9.82 -20.48
CA PHE A 37 6.53 -9.14 -19.67
C PHE A 37 6.02 -7.85 -19.03
N GLN A 38 5.31 -7.01 -19.78
CA GLN A 38 4.72 -5.78 -19.25
C GLN A 38 3.68 -6.07 -18.16
N ASN A 39 2.88 -7.12 -18.33
CA ASN A 39 1.89 -7.54 -17.34
C ASN A 39 2.56 -8.05 -16.06
N VAL A 40 3.63 -8.85 -16.18
CA VAL A 40 4.42 -9.31 -15.03
C VAL A 40 5.03 -8.14 -14.26
N ASP A 41 5.62 -7.15 -14.96
CA ASP A 41 6.18 -5.94 -14.36
C ASP A 41 5.12 -5.09 -13.63
N LYS A 42 3.89 -5.08 -14.12
CA LYS A 42 2.77 -4.39 -13.47
C LYS A 42 2.31 -5.14 -12.22
N LEU A 43 2.22 -6.47 -12.29
CA LEU A 43 1.84 -7.30 -11.15
C LEU A 43 2.87 -7.25 -10.03
N GLU A 44 4.17 -7.32 -10.36
CA GLU A 44 5.25 -7.26 -9.37
C GLU A 44 5.19 -5.97 -8.53
N ARG A 45 4.92 -4.82 -9.18
CA ARG A 45 4.74 -3.54 -8.48
C ARG A 45 3.53 -3.55 -7.53
N ARG A 46 2.39 -4.09 -7.97
CA ARG A 46 1.18 -4.16 -7.16
C ARG A 46 1.28 -5.17 -6.01
N VAL A 47 1.98 -6.29 -6.22
CA VAL A 47 2.30 -7.25 -5.14
C VAL A 47 3.15 -6.57 -4.08
N THR A 48 4.16 -5.79 -4.49
CA THR A 48 5.01 -5.03 -3.55
C THR A 48 4.19 -4.03 -2.72
N GLU A 49 3.21 -3.36 -3.32
CA GLU A 49 2.29 -2.45 -2.62
C GLU A 49 1.47 -3.18 -1.53
N VAL A 50 0.91 -4.34 -1.86
CA VAL A 50 0.16 -5.17 -0.90
C VAL A 50 1.07 -5.67 0.23
N ASP A 51 2.26 -6.17 -0.10
CA ASP A 51 3.23 -6.66 0.90
C ASP A 51 3.67 -5.54 1.85
N GLN A 52 3.94 -4.34 1.31
CA GLN A 52 4.32 -3.18 2.12
C GLN A 52 3.21 -2.80 3.10
N PHE A 53 1.96 -2.79 2.66
CA PHE A 53 0.81 -2.49 3.52
C PHE A 53 0.73 -3.44 4.73
N TYR A 54 0.80 -4.76 4.50
CA TYR A 54 0.74 -5.72 5.60
C TYR A 54 1.96 -5.65 6.53
N LEU A 55 3.15 -5.33 5.99
CA LEU A 55 4.35 -5.11 6.79
C LEU A 55 4.21 -3.90 7.73
N GLU A 56 3.69 -2.78 7.21
CA GLU A 56 3.42 -1.57 7.99
C GLU A 56 2.32 -1.78 9.04
N MET A 57 1.27 -2.53 8.68
CA MET A 57 0.18 -2.85 9.60
C MET A 57 0.67 -3.72 10.78
N ASN A 58 1.50 -4.73 10.52
CA ASN A 58 2.05 -5.60 11.57
C ASN A 58 2.97 -4.83 12.54
N LYS A 59 3.76 -3.86 12.05
CA LYS A 59 4.56 -2.95 12.89
C LYS A 59 3.68 -2.13 13.83
N LYS A 60 2.54 -1.61 13.37
CA LYS A 60 1.59 -0.83 14.20
C LYS A 60 0.91 -1.67 15.28
N GLN A 61 0.59 -2.94 15.00
CA GLN A 61 -0.02 -3.84 15.99
C GLN A 61 0.95 -4.26 17.11
N GLN A 62 2.24 -4.43 16.80
CA GLN A 62 3.26 -4.77 17.81
C GLN A 62 3.53 -3.63 18.81
N THR A 63 3.30 -2.37 18.42
CA THR A 63 3.41 -1.22 19.33
C THR A 63 2.17 -0.99 20.21
N ALA A 64 1.03 -1.58 19.86
CA ALA A 64 -0.26 -1.37 20.53
C ALA A 64 -0.71 -2.51 21.45
N SER A 65 0.08 -3.59 21.57
CA SER A 65 -0.29 -4.81 22.30
C SER A 65 -0.10 -4.70 23.82
N LYS A 66 -0.89 -3.83 24.45
CA LYS A 66 -1.36 -3.99 25.84
C LYS A 66 -2.80 -3.47 25.97
N THR A 67 -3.75 -4.05 25.24
CA THR A 67 -5.14 -4.24 25.72
C THR A 67 -5.99 -5.00 24.71
N SER A 68 -6.51 -6.12 25.19
CA SER A 68 -7.73 -6.84 24.81
C SER A 68 -7.90 -7.43 23.40
N SER A 69 -8.19 -8.72 23.46
CA SER A 69 -8.44 -9.71 22.44
C SER A 69 -9.92 -9.84 22.05
N VAL A 70 -10.13 -10.52 20.91
CA VAL A 70 -11.33 -11.26 20.48
C VAL A 70 -12.44 -10.42 19.81
N VAL A 71 -12.47 -10.46 18.46
CA VAL A 71 -13.72 -10.67 17.72
C VAL A 71 -13.44 -11.63 16.56
N LYS A 72 -14.18 -12.74 16.54
CA LYS A 72 -14.20 -13.75 15.47
C LYS A 72 -14.74 -13.13 14.17
N GLU A 73 -13.96 -13.23 13.11
CA GLU A 73 -14.39 -12.98 11.73
C GLU A 73 -15.57 -13.88 11.36
N LYS A 74 -16.64 -13.24 10.87
CA LYS A 74 -17.65 -13.90 10.06
C LYS A 74 -17.65 -13.20 8.71
N ASP A 75 -17.10 -13.92 7.75
CA ASP A 75 -16.97 -13.58 6.35
C ASP A 75 -18.32 -13.14 5.77
N LYS A 76 -18.46 -11.83 5.54
CA LYS A 76 -19.48 -11.24 4.69
C LYS A 76 -18.78 -10.14 3.94
N GLU A 77 -18.63 -10.32 2.62
CA GLU A 77 -18.26 -9.26 1.69
C GLU A 77 -19.15 -8.03 1.94
N ARG A 78 -18.65 -7.09 2.75
CA ARG A 78 -19.29 -5.80 2.94
C ARG A 78 -18.68 -4.87 1.91
N HIS A 79 -19.55 -4.38 1.04
CA HIS A 79 -19.27 -3.32 0.08
C HIS A 79 -18.52 -2.17 0.76
N VAL A 80 -17.27 -1.93 0.35
CA VAL A 80 -16.46 -0.80 0.85
C VAL A 80 -17.18 0.49 0.45
N PRO A 81 -17.64 1.31 1.41
CA PRO A 81 -18.33 2.55 1.11
C PRO A 81 -17.43 3.48 0.29
N SER A 82 -17.97 4.11 -0.75
CA SER A 82 -17.25 5.13 -1.54
C SER A 82 -16.71 6.25 -0.63
N ILE A 83 -15.54 6.82 -0.97
CA ILE A 83 -14.89 7.94 -0.25
C ILE A 83 -15.88 9.08 0.04
N LYS A 84 -16.79 9.37 -0.91
CA LYS A 84 -17.85 10.39 -0.75
C LYS A 84 -18.82 10.06 0.39
N LYS A 85 -19.16 8.79 0.59
CA LYS A 85 -20.05 8.32 1.65
C LYS A 85 -19.36 8.37 3.01
N GLN A 86 -18.09 7.98 3.10
CA GLN A 86 -17.30 8.11 4.32
C GLN A 86 -17.15 9.57 4.79
N GLN A 87 -16.92 10.50 3.86
CA GLN A 87 -16.81 11.91 4.20
C GLN A 87 -18.14 12.49 4.70
N GLN A 88 -19.25 12.11 4.08
CA GLN A 88 -20.59 12.51 4.50
C GLN A 88 -20.93 11.97 5.91
N ASP A 89 -20.59 10.71 6.19
CA ASP A 89 -20.80 10.10 7.50
C ASP A 89 -19.95 10.79 8.59
N ALA A 90 -18.70 11.16 8.28
CA ALA A 90 -17.84 11.93 9.17
C ALA A 90 -18.43 13.31 9.50
N SER A 91 -18.84 14.07 8.48
CA SER A 91 -19.48 15.38 8.69
C SER A 91 -20.78 15.26 9.48
N ARG A 92 -21.57 14.19 9.28
CA ARG A 92 -22.79 13.95 10.04
C ARG A 92 -22.52 13.66 11.51
N ARG A 93 -21.48 12.86 11.82
CA ARG A 93 -21.04 12.58 13.19
C ARG A 93 -20.57 13.85 13.89
N GLU A 94 -19.74 14.65 13.22
CA GLU A 94 -19.25 15.93 13.74
C GLU A 94 -20.40 16.90 14.02
N ALA A 95 -21.34 17.04 13.08
CA ALA A 95 -22.52 17.89 13.27
C ALA A 95 -23.39 17.40 14.45
N ALA A 96 -23.52 16.09 14.64
CA ALA A 96 -24.22 15.53 15.79
C ALA A 96 -23.49 15.83 17.11
N ALA A 97 -22.16 15.67 17.16
CA ALA A 97 -21.35 15.99 18.34
C ALA A 97 -21.44 17.49 18.70
N SER A 98 -21.33 18.37 17.70
CA SER A 98 -21.49 19.81 17.88
C SER A 98 -22.87 20.18 18.45
N LYS A 99 -23.95 19.57 17.96
CA LYS A 99 -25.30 19.81 18.49
C LYS A 99 -25.44 19.42 19.97
N ARG A 100 -24.81 18.32 20.39
CA ARG A 100 -24.85 17.86 21.79
C ARG A 100 -24.00 18.75 22.70
N MET A 101 -22.83 19.19 22.23
CA MET A 101 -22.02 20.15 22.98
C MET A 101 -22.76 21.47 23.15
N GLN A 102 -23.44 21.96 22.10
CA GLN A 102 -24.28 23.17 22.18
C GLN A 102 -25.45 23.00 23.16
N GLU A 103 -26.06 21.81 23.22
CA GLU A 103 -27.07 21.48 24.23
C GLU A 103 -26.50 21.56 25.66
N LEU A 104 -25.33 20.98 25.89
CA LEU A 104 -24.65 21.05 27.19
C LEU A 104 -24.30 22.50 27.56
N MET A 105 -23.82 23.30 26.62
CA MET A 105 -23.54 24.73 26.85
C MET A 105 -24.81 25.50 27.20
N ARG A 106 -25.94 25.21 26.55
CA ARG A 106 -27.24 25.81 26.89
C ARG A 106 -27.70 25.42 28.29
N GLN A 107 -27.54 24.16 28.67
CA GLN A 107 -27.85 23.69 30.03
C GLN A 107 -26.93 24.35 31.06
N PHE A 108 -25.63 24.44 30.77
CA PHE A 108 -24.66 25.15 31.63
C PHE A 108 -25.00 26.64 31.77
N GLY A 109 -25.49 27.29 30.71
CA GLY A 109 -26.00 28.66 30.78
C GLY A 109 -27.10 28.87 31.83
N THR A 110 -27.86 27.83 32.18
CA THR A 110 -28.81 27.88 33.30
C THR A 110 -28.14 27.84 34.67
N ILE A 111 -27.07 27.07 34.82
CA ILE A 111 -26.25 27.09 36.03
C ILE A 111 -25.62 28.46 36.20
N LEU A 112 -25.02 29.00 35.14
CA LEU A 112 -24.42 30.33 35.15
C LEU A 112 -25.45 31.40 35.54
N ARG A 113 -26.66 31.36 34.96
CA ARG A 113 -27.75 32.27 35.33
C ARG A 113 -28.12 32.21 36.82
N GLN A 114 -28.15 31.03 37.42
CA GLN A 114 -28.43 30.88 38.86
C GLN A 114 -27.35 31.51 39.74
N ILE A 115 -26.08 31.46 39.29
CA ILE A 115 -24.97 32.12 39.97
C ILE A 115 -25.05 33.64 39.79
N THR A 116 -25.29 34.13 38.57
CA THR A 116 -25.33 35.57 38.27
C THR A 116 -26.56 36.29 38.82
N GLN A 117 -27.65 35.56 39.12
CA GLN A 117 -28.85 36.11 39.78
C GLN A 117 -28.72 36.15 41.31
N HIS A 118 -27.63 35.62 41.89
CA HIS A 118 -27.43 35.68 43.32
C HIS A 118 -27.23 37.13 43.78
N LYS A 119 -27.77 37.49 44.95
CA LYS A 119 -27.66 38.85 45.53
C LYS A 119 -26.22 39.36 45.73
N TRP A 120 -25.25 38.45 45.74
CA TRP A 120 -23.82 38.75 45.88
C TRP A 120 -23.05 38.70 44.56
N ALA A 121 -23.71 38.52 43.42
CA ALA A 121 -23.05 38.41 42.14
C ALA A 121 -22.60 39.77 41.56
N TRP A 122 -23.17 40.88 42.05
CA TRP A 122 -23.01 42.21 41.46
C TRP A 122 -21.55 42.67 41.24
N PRO A 123 -20.55 42.37 42.10
CA PRO A 123 -19.16 42.81 41.84
C PRO A 123 -18.51 42.11 40.65
N PHE A 124 -19.06 40.96 40.25
CA PHE A 124 -18.49 40.06 39.25
C PHE A 124 -19.20 40.20 37.89
N MET A 125 -20.19 41.09 37.79
CA MET A 125 -21.06 41.20 36.62
C MET A 125 -20.39 41.92 35.43
N GLN A 126 -19.40 42.76 35.69
CA GLN A 126 -18.69 43.58 34.71
C GLN A 126 -17.18 43.53 35.00
N PRO A 127 -16.32 43.87 34.03
CA PRO A 127 -14.90 44.03 34.29
C PRO A 127 -14.65 45.00 35.46
N VAL A 128 -13.61 44.74 36.24
CA VAL A 128 -13.26 45.60 37.39
C VAL A 128 -12.91 47.01 36.89
N ASP A 129 -13.62 48.02 37.39
CA ASP A 129 -13.34 49.43 37.10
C ASP A 129 -12.15 49.91 37.93
N VAL A 130 -10.96 49.51 37.52
CA VAL A 130 -9.70 49.82 38.23
C VAL A 130 -9.48 51.33 38.38
N LYS A 131 -9.92 52.15 37.41
CA LYS A 131 -9.76 53.61 37.46
C LYS A 131 -10.76 54.24 38.41
N GLY A 132 -12.03 53.84 38.33
CA GLY A 132 -13.08 54.34 39.21
C GLY A 132 -12.87 53.96 40.67
N LEU A 133 -12.21 52.82 40.93
CA LEU A 133 -11.90 52.31 42.26
C LEU A 133 -10.51 52.69 42.78
N GLY A 134 -9.66 53.31 41.96
CA GLY A 134 -8.29 53.70 42.34
C GLY A 134 -7.35 52.51 42.61
N LEU A 135 -7.49 51.44 41.84
CA LEU A 135 -6.73 50.19 41.96
C LEU A 135 -5.53 50.19 41.01
N ASP A 136 -4.46 50.89 41.38
CA ASP A 136 -3.29 51.10 40.51
C ASP A 136 -2.48 49.82 40.27
N ASP A 137 -2.55 48.84 41.18
CA ASP A 137 -1.79 47.58 41.17
C ASP A 137 -2.57 46.38 40.58
N TYR A 138 -3.85 46.57 40.20
CA TYR A 138 -4.73 45.44 39.85
C TYR A 138 -4.18 44.56 38.73
N TYR A 139 -3.64 45.15 37.67
CA TYR A 139 -3.06 44.41 36.55
C TYR A 139 -1.63 43.91 36.80
N GLU A 140 -1.00 44.33 37.89
CA GLU A 140 0.26 43.75 38.37
C GLU A 140 -0.01 42.46 39.15
N VAL A 141 -1.14 42.42 39.86
CA VAL A 141 -1.56 41.26 40.67
C VAL A 141 -2.37 40.26 39.85
N ILE A 142 -3.23 40.70 38.93
CA ILE A 142 -4.17 39.87 38.16
C ILE A 142 -3.76 39.78 36.68
N ASP A 143 -3.26 38.60 36.29
CA ASP A 143 -2.74 38.34 34.95
C ASP A 143 -3.83 38.30 33.86
N LYS A 144 -4.96 37.66 34.16
CA LYS A 144 -6.08 37.50 33.22
C LYS A 144 -7.38 37.93 33.92
N PRO A 145 -7.76 39.21 33.83
CA PRO A 145 -9.05 39.70 34.31
C PRO A 145 -10.20 38.91 33.68
N MET A 146 -11.27 38.69 34.44
CA MET A 146 -12.46 37.96 33.96
C MET A 146 -13.69 38.39 34.75
N ASP A 147 -14.85 38.38 34.08
CA ASP A 147 -16.15 38.75 34.64
C ASP A 147 -17.29 38.05 33.89
N PHE A 148 -18.50 38.08 34.44
CA PHE A 148 -19.65 37.38 33.86
C PHE A 148 -20.14 37.96 32.53
N SER A 149 -19.93 39.25 32.24
CA SER A 149 -20.29 39.81 30.94
C SER A 149 -19.33 39.33 29.86
N THR A 150 -18.03 39.25 30.15
CA THR A 150 -17.03 38.68 29.25
C THR A 150 -17.34 37.21 28.94
N ILE A 151 -17.61 36.41 29.97
CA ILE A 151 -18.00 35.00 29.79
C ILE A 151 -19.27 34.89 28.93
N LYS A 152 -20.29 35.71 29.22
CA LYS A 152 -21.55 35.69 28.46
C LYS A 152 -21.33 36.04 26.99
N ASN A 153 -20.57 37.10 26.71
CA ASN A 153 -20.26 37.52 25.34
C ASN A 153 -19.52 36.42 24.58
N GLN A 154 -18.57 35.74 25.25
CA GLN A 154 -17.82 34.64 24.65
C GLN A 154 -18.68 33.38 24.40
N MET A 155 -19.67 33.12 25.26
CA MET A 155 -20.66 32.05 25.02
C MET A 155 -21.58 32.35 23.84
N GLU A 156 -21.85 33.62 23.56
CA GLU A 156 -22.75 34.09 22.49
C GLU A 156 -22.01 34.41 21.17
N ALA A 157 -20.68 34.29 21.14
CA ALA A 157 -19.85 34.61 19.99
C ALA A 157 -20.17 33.72 18.77
N LYS A 158 -20.34 34.35 17.61
CA LYS A 158 -20.72 33.69 16.34
C LYS A 158 -19.58 33.61 15.31
N ASP A 159 -18.48 34.29 15.58
CA ASP A 159 -17.30 34.39 14.71
C ASP A 159 -16.31 33.21 14.88
N GLY A 160 -16.66 32.23 15.70
CA GLY A 160 -15.82 31.07 15.98
C GLY A 160 -14.78 31.30 17.08
N THR A 161 -14.73 32.49 17.69
CA THR A 161 -13.88 32.74 18.86
C THR A 161 -14.46 32.15 20.16
N GLY A 162 -15.77 31.87 20.18
CA GLY A 162 -16.48 31.37 21.34
C GLY A 162 -15.98 30.04 21.89
N TYR A 163 -16.46 29.70 23.09
CA TYR A 163 -16.07 28.47 23.77
C TYR A 163 -16.40 27.21 22.96
N LYS A 164 -15.50 26.23 23.00
CA LYS A 164 -15.64 24.92 22.33
C LYS A 164 -16.14 23.85 23.28
N THR A 165 -15.88 23.99 24.57
CA THR A 165 -16.30 23.03 25.60
C THR A 165 -16.89 23.74 26.81
N VAL A 166 -17.77 23.04 27.55
CA VAL A 166 -18.28 23.55 28.83
C VAL A 166 -17.15 23.75 29.86
N ARG A 167 -16.10 22.93 29.79
CA ARG A 167 -14.95 23.02 30.71
C ARG A 167 -14.19 24.33 30.57
N GLU A 168 -14.09 24.88 29.36
CA GLU A 168 -13.51 26.21 29.14
C GLU A 168 -14.32 27.31 29.85
N ILE A 169 -15.65 27.25 29.75
CA ILE A 169 -16.54 28.19 30.46
C ILE A 169 -16.35 28.06 31.97
N CYS A 170 -16.28 26.83 32.49
CA CYS A 170 -16.04 26.59 33.92
C CYS A 170 -14.69 27.13 34.39
N ALA A 171 -13.66 27.03 33.55
CA ALA A 171 -12.35 27.57 33.88
C ALA A 171 -12.41 29.09 34.06
N ASP A 172 -13.11 29.79 33.16
CA ASP A 172 -13.25 31.24 33.26
C ASP A 172 -14.21 31.66 34.39
N VAL A 173 -15.28 30.91 34.69
CA VAL A 173 -16.10 31.15 35.90
C VAL A 173 -15.27 31.02 37.18
N ARG A 174 -14.42 29.99 37.27
CA ARG A 174 -13.49 29.84 38.40
C ARG A 174 -12.49 30.99 38.46
N LEU A 175 -12.03 31.48 37.32
CA LEU A 175 -11.07 32.57 37.23
C LEU A 175 -11.65 33.87 37.80
N VAL A 176 -12.92 34.19 37.54
CA VAL A 176 -13.62 35.34 38.16
C VAL A 176 -13.43 35.35 39.67
N PHE A 177 -13.77 34.23 40.33
CA PHE A 177 -13.71 34.13 41.77
C PHE A 177 -12.28 34.02 42.30
N LYS A 178 -11.40 33.28 41.62
CA LYS A 178 -9.98 33.16 42.00
C LYS A 178 -9.27 34.50 41.93
N ASN A 179 -9.52 35.31 40.91
CA ASN A 179 -8.95 36.65 40.81
C ASN A 179 -9.44 37.55 41.94
N ALA A 180 -10.74 37.50 42.24
CA ALA A 180 -11.30 38.26 43.36
C ALA A 180 -10.66 37.86 44.70
N MET A 181 -10.53 36.56 44.96
CA MET A 181 -9.89 36.08 46.20
C MET A 181 -8.38 36.32 46.25
N LYS A 182 -7.71 36.36 45.09
CA LYS A 182 -6.27 36.66 44.97
C LYS A 182 -5.99 38.13 45.27
N TYR A 183 -6.81 39.03 44.73
CA TYR A 183 -6.63 40.48 44.88
C TYR A 183 -7.09 41.01 46.25
N ASN A 184 -8.18 40.46 46.78
CA ASN A 184 -8.80 40.98 48.00
C ASN A 184 -8.44 40.14 49.23
N GLU A 185 -8.18 40.80 50.37
CA GLU A 185 -7.93 40.14 51.66
C GLU A 185 -9.06 39.20 52.07
N GLU A 186 -8.72 38.10 52.76
CA GLU A 186 -9.66 37.01 53.11
C GLU A 186 -10.92 37.44 53.87
N ARG A 187 -10.82 38.54 54.63
CA ARG A 187 -11.93 39.06 55.45
C ARG A 187 -12.76 40.13 54.76
N SER A 188 -12.35 40.58 53.58
CA SER A 188 -13.10 41.56 52.80
C SER A 188 -14.42 40.98 52.30
N ASP A 189 -15.44 41.83 52.15
CA ASP A 189 -16.75 41.42 51.65
C ASP A 189 -16.62 40.74 50.27
N VAL A 190 -15.83 41.30 49.35
CA VAL A 190 -15.63 40.76 48.00
C VAL A 190 -15.01 39.37 48.02
N HIS A 191 -14.03 39.12 48.90
CA HIS A 191 -13.43 37.80 49.06
C HIS A 191 -14.47 36.79 49.58
N VAL A 192 -15.21 37.14 50.63
CA VAL A 192 -16.26 36.27 51.21
C VAL A 192 -17.36 35.97 50.19
N MET A 193 -17.78 36.97 49.42
CA MET A 193 -18.75 36.83 48.34
C MET A 193 -18.23 35.89 47.24
N ALA A 194 -16.98 36.05 46.81
CA ALA A 194 -16.35 35.21 45.79
C ALA A 194 -16.25 33.75 46.25
N ASN A 195 -15.74 33.51 47.46
CA ASN A 195 -15.62 32.17 48.02
C ASN A 195 -16.99 31.48 48.15
N THR A 196 -18.00 32.22 48.62
CA THR A 196 -19.37 31.70 48.75
C THR A 196 -19.98 31.31 47.40
N LEU A 197 -19.83 32.17 46.39
CA LEU A 197 -20.37 31.91 45.05
C LEU A 197 -19.60 30.80 44.33
N LEU A 198 -18.28 30.70 44.53
CA LEU A 198 -17.48 29.60 44.02
C LEU A 198 -17.97 28.27 44.59
N GLY A 199 -18.22 28.18 45.90
CA GLY A 199 -18.79 26.98 46.52
C GLY A 199 -20.13 26.55 45.91
N LYS A 200 -21.05 27.51 45.72
CA LYS A 200 -22.34 27.25 45.04
C LYS A 200 -22.17 26.83 43.58
N PHE A 201 -21.20 27.42 42.89
CA PHE A 201 -20.87 27.05 41.52
C PHE A 201 -20.33 25.62 41.44
N GLU A 202 -19.37 25.24 42.29
CA GLU A 202 -18.78 23.90 42.29
C GLU A 202 -19.81 22.82 42.65
N GLU A 203 -20.74 23.08 43.57
CA GLU A 203 -21.84 22.17 43.88
C GLU A 203 -22.70 21.88 42.64
N LYS A 204 -23.11 22.93 41.92
CA LYS A 204 -23.90 22.80 40.68
C LYS A 204 -23.10 22.16 39.56
N TRP A 205 -21.82 22.52 39.44
CA TRP A 205 -20.92 21.92 38.47
C TRP A 205 -20.77 20.42 38.71
N LEU A 206 -20.60 19.98 39.95
CA LEU A 206 -20.47 18.57 40.30
C LEU A 206 -21.72 17.76 39.90
N GLN A 207 -22.92 18.35 40.05
CA GLN A 207 -24.17 17.73 39.58
C GLN A 207 -24.26 17.65 38.05
N PHE A 208 -23.62 18.58 37.34
CA PHE A 208 -23.64 18.64 35.87
C PHE A 208 -22.50 17.86 35.20
N LEU A 209 -21.38 17.68 35.92
CA LEU A 209 -20.16 17.03 35.45
C LEU A 209 -20.38 15.63 34.83
N PRO A 210 -21.27 14.75 35.36
CA PRO A 210 -21.55 13.47 34.74
C PRO A 210 -22.03 13.58 33.29
N LYS A 211 -22.85 14.60 32.97
CA LYS A 211 -23.35 14.82 31.60
C LYS A 211 -22.23 15.24 30.64
N VAL A 212 -21.31 16.08 31.12
CA VAL A 212 -20.16 16.53 30.33
C VAL A 212 -19.20 15.36 30.08
N THR A 213 -18.91 14.59 31.13
CA THR A 213 -18.01 13.42 31.06
C THR A 213 -18.57 12.34 30.13
N GLU A 214 -19.89 12.11 30.19
CA GLU A 214 -20.55 11.15 29.31
C GLU A 214 -20.45 11.56 27.83
N GLU A 215 -20.66 12.83 27.50
CA GLU A 215 -20.53 13.31 26.11
C GLU A 215 -19.07 13.32 25.62
N GLU A 216 -18.10 13.53 26.51
CA GLU A 216 -16.67 13.39 26.20
C GLU A 216 -16.31 11.93 25.88
N ARG A 217 -16.69 10.99 26.77
CA ARG A 217 -16.51 9.55 26.56
C ARG A 217 -17.14 9.10 25.25
N ARG A 218 -18.35 9.57 24.97
CA ARG A 218 -19.07 9.21 23.75
C ARG A 218 -18.38 9.73 22.49
N ARG A 219 -17.76 10.92 22.55
CA ARG A 219 -16.99 11.48 21.45
C ARG A 219 -15.73 10.65 21.18
N GLU A 220 -15.04 10.23 22.24
CA GLU A 220 -13.87 9.35 22.14
C GLU A 220 -14.26 8.00 21.52
N GLU A 221 -15.38 7.41 21.92
CA GLU A 221 -15.88 6.15 21.34
C GLU A 221 -16.31 6.29 19.88
N GLU A 222 -17.05 7.35 19.55
CA GLU A 222 -17.47 7.65 18.18
C GLU A 222 -16.25 7.90 17.26
N GLU A 223 -15.16 8.47 17.78
CA GLU A 223 -13.89 8.66 17.08
C GLU A 223 -13.10 7.35 16.93
N ALA A 224 -12.99 6.55 17.99
CA ALA A 224 -12.35 5.25 17.95
C ALA A 224 -13.04 4.29 16.97
N GLU A 225 -14.38 4.27 16.96
CA GLU A 225 -15.16 3.49 15.99
C GLU A 225 -14.90 3.97 14.56
N ALA A 226 -14.79 5.29 14.34
CA ALA A 226 -14.48 5.85 13.03
C ALA A 226 -13.08 5.45 12.54
N GLN A 227 -12.08 5.49 13.43
CA GLN A 227 -10.71 5.09 13.12
C GLN A 227 -10.64 3.58 12.81
N LEU A 228 -11.30 2.75 13.62
CA LEU A 228 -11.42 1.32 13.36
C LEU A 228 -12.11 1.03 12.02
N GLY A 229 -13.19 1.74 11.72
CA GLY A 229 -13.90 1.62 10.44
C GLY A 229 -13.03 2.00 9.24
N MET A 230 -12.17 3.02 9.39
CA MET A 230 -11.20 3.41 8.35
C MET A 230 -10.14 2.34 8.14
N GLN A 231 -9.60 1.77 9.22
CA GLN A 231 -8.61 0.69 9.15
C GLN A 231 -9.19 -0.56 8.47
N LEU A 232 -10.38 -0.99 8.88
CA LEU A 232 -11.07 -2.14 8.26
C LEU A 232 -11.36 -1.90 6.77
N ALA A 233 -11.70 -0.66 6.38
CA ALA A 233 -11.93 -0.33 4.97
C ALA A 233 -10.63 -0.40 4.15
N GLN A 234 -9.50 0.05 4.70
CA GLN A 234 -8.19 -0.08 4.07
C GLN A 234 -7.81 -1.56 3.93
N GLU A 235 -7.94 -2.34 5.00
CA GLU A 235 -7.66 -3.77 4.99
C GLU A 235 -8.52 -4.52 3.96
N ALA A 236 -9.82 -4.23 3.90
CA ALA A 236 -10.71 -4.82 2.90
C ALA A 236 -10.32 -4.44 1.46
N ALA A 237 -9.86 -3.19 1.23
CA ALA A 237 -9.39 -2.75 -0.08
C ALA A 237 -8.10 -3.48 -0.51
N HIS A 238 -7.14 -3.64 0.40
CA HIS A 238 -5.90 -4.38 0.15
C HIS A 238 -6.15 -5.88 -0.01
N ALA A 239 -7.06 -6.47 0.77
CA ALA A 239 -7.47 -7.86 0.61
C ALA A 239 -8.16 -8.11 -0.74
N LYS A 240 -8.99 -7.15 -1.20
CA LYS A 240 -9.55 -7.20 -2.56
C LYS A 240 -8.44 -7.13 -3.61
N MET A 241 -7.48 -6.20 -3.46
CA MET A 241 -6.35 -6.09 -4.38
C MET A 241 -5.55 -7.40 -4.45
N ALA A 242 -5.31 -8.05 -3.30
CA ALA A 242 -4.62 -9.33 -3.24
C ALA A 242 -5.38 -10.44 -4.00
N ARG A 243 -6.71 -10.51 -3.84
CA ARG A 243 -7.55 -11.45 -4.60
C ARG A 243 -7.50 -11.17 -6.11
N ASP A 244 -7.64 -9.91 -6.51
CA ASP A 244 -7.58 -9.50 -7.91
C ASP A 244 -6.21 -9.85 -8.52
N LEU A 245 -5.12 -9.63 -7.78
CA LEU A 245 -3.76 -10.02 -8.19
C LEU A 245 -3.61 -11.53 -8.35
N SER A 246 -4.17 -12.32 -7.43
CA SER A 246 -4.15 -13.78 -7.54
C SER A 246 -4.88 -14.26 -8.81
N ASN A 247 -6.00 -13.63 -9.16
CA ASN A 247 -6.75 -13.96 -10.37
C ASN A 247 -5.95 -13.55 -11.62
N GLU A 248 -5.38 -12.34 -11.65
CA GLU A 248 -4.55 -11.89 -12.78
C GLU A 248 -3.30 -12.76 -12.99
N LEU A 249 -2.67 -13.24 -11.91
CA LEU A 249 -1.56 -14.19 -11.98
C LEU A 249 -1.98 -15.53 -12.60
N TYR A 250 -3.18 -16.01 -12.26
CA TYR A 250 -3.72 -17.25 -12.84
C TYR A 250 -3.97 -17.11 -14.35
N GLU A 251 -4.58 -16.00 -14.77
CA GLU A 251 -4.80 -15.71 -16.20
C GLU A 251 -3.49 -15.59 -16.98
N LEU A 252 -2.46 -14.95 -16.40
CA LEU A 252 -1.14 -14.90 -17.02
C LEU A 252 -0.47 -16.27 -17.14
N ASP A 253 -0.62 -17.14 -16.14
CA ASP A 253 -0.10 -18.51 -16.20
C ASP A 253 -0.77 -19.30 -17.34
N MET A 254 -2.10 -19.14 -17.51
CA MET A 254 -2.85 -19.72 -18.63
C MET A 254 -2.35 -19.21 -19.99
N HIS A 255 -2.23 -17.89 -20.17
CA HIS A 255 -1.71 -17.30 -21.41
C HIS A 255 -0.26 -17.74 -21.73
N LEU A 256 0.56 -17.89 -20.69
CA LEU A 256 1.95 -18.34 -20.84
C LEU A 256 2.02 -19.80 -21.28
N GLU A 257 1.12 -20.66 -20.77
CA GLU A 257 1.01 -22.04 -21.21
C GLU A 257 0.49 -22.17 -22.65
N GLU A 258 -0.52 -21.38 -23.04
CA GLU A 258 -0.98 -21.30 -24.43
C GLU A 258 0.13 -20.82 -25.38
N LEU A 259 0.92 -19.82 -24.97
CA LEU A 259 2.03 -19.33 -25.76
C LEU A 259 3.13 -20.39 -25.91
N LYS A 260 3.48 -21.10 -24.83
CA LYS A 260 4.41 -22.24 -24.90
C LYS A 260 3.91 -23.28 -25.89
N GLU A 261 2.64 -23.66 -25.82
CA GLU A 261 2.06 -24.67 -26.69
C GLU A 261 2.07 -24.22 -28.16
N ALA A 262 1.73 -22.95 -28.44
CA ALA A 262 1.78 -22.36 -29.77
C ALA A 262 3.21 -22.36 -30.35
N VAL A 263 4.20 -21.98 -29.54
CA VAL A 263 5.62 -22.03 -29.94
C VAL A 263 6.03 -23.47 -30.25
N VAL A 264 5.71 -24.42 -29.37
CA VAL A 264 6.05 -25.85 -29.55
C VAL A 264 5.42 -26.43 -30.82
N LYS A 265 4.14 -26.12 -31.10
CA LYS A 265 3.44 -26.55 -32.32
C LYS A 265 4.10 -26.01 -33.60
N LYS A 266 4.66 -24.81 -33.56
CA LYS A 266 5.30 -24.15 -34.70
C LYS A 266 6.80 -24.49 -34.84
N CYS A 267 7.43 -25.06 -33.82
CA CYS A 267 8.82 -25.50 -33.89
C CYS A 267 9.00 -26.65 -34.89
N ARG A 268 9.92 -26.49 -35.84
CA ARG A 268 10.33 -27.56 -36.76
C ARG A 268 10.98 -28.71 -35.98
N LYS A 269 10.80 -29.94 -36.45
CA LYS A 269 11.50 -31.12 -35.92
C LYS A 269 13.01 -31.00 -36.15
N MET A 270 13.80 -31.28 -35.11
CA MET A 270 15.26 -31.31 -35.25
C MET A 270 15.67 -32.51 -36.10
N SER A 271 16.55 -32.28 -37.08
CA SER A 271 17.06 -33.35 -37.96
C SER A 271 18.03 -34.26 -37.21
N THR A 272 18.23 -35.48 -37.72
CA THR A 272 19.20 -36.45 -37.18
C THR A 272 20.62 -35.86 -37.14
N GLU A 273 21.01 -35.11 -38.17
CA GLU A 273 22.33 -34.47 -38.21
C GLU A 273 22.47 -33.36 -37.15
N GLU A 274 21.41 -32.61 -36.86
CA GLU A 274 21.43 -31.63 -35.77
C GLU A 274 21.46 -32.28 -34.40
N LYS A 275 20.74 -33.39 -34.20
CA LYS A 275 20.81 -34.19 -32.98
C LYS A 275 22.21 -34.72 -32.74
N ARG A 276 22.87 -35.25 -33.78
CA ARG A 276 24.26 -35.72 -33.73
C ARG A 276 25.23 -34.60 -33.35
N LYS A 277 25.08 -33.42 -33.96
CA LYS A 277 25.89 -32.23 -33.61
C LYS A 277 25.64 -31.76 -32.18
N LEU A 278 24.40 -31.82 -31.71
CA LEU A 278 24.05 -31.47 -30.33
C LEU A 278 24.71 -32.43 -29.33
N GLY A 279 24.63 -33.75 -29.57
CA GLY A 279 25.31 -34.75 -28.75
C GLY A 279 26.82 -34.53 -28.68
N ALA A 280 27.46 -34.27 -29.82
CA ALA A 280 28.89 -33.95 -29.87
C ALA A 280 29.26 -32.61 -29.23
N ALA A 281 28.32 -31.66 -29.14
CA ALA A 281 28.54 -30.38 -28.49
C ALA A 281 28.38 -30.49 -26.96
N LEU A 282 27.50 -31.37 -26.46
CA LEU A 282 27.33 -31.64 -25.03
C LEU A 282 28.61 -32.18 -24.38
N THR A 283 29.36 -33.03 -25.07
CA THR A 283 30.64 -33.57 -24.55
C THR A 283 31.75 -32.53 -24.42
N ARG A 284 31.56 -31.34 -24.99
CA ARG A 284 32.52 -30.23 -24.97
C ARG A 284 32.21 -29.20 -23.88
N LEU A 285 31.11 -29.36 -23.14
CA LEU A 285 30.75 -28.44 -22.06
C LEU A 285 31.62 -28.64 -20.81
N SER A 286 31.74 -27.57 -20.02
CA SER A 286 32.26 -27.65 -18.66
C SER A 286 31.35 -28.53 -17.77
N PRO A 287 31.88 -29.11 -16.67
CA PRO A 287 31.07 -29.91 -15.75
C PRO A 287 29.84 -29.16 -15.20
N GLU A 288 29.97 -27.86 -14.92
CA GLU A 288 28.89 -27.02 -14.40
C GLU A 288 27.79 -26.78 -15.44
N ASP A 289 28.16 -26.52 -16.70
CA ASP A 289 27.17 -26.28 -17.76
C ASP A 289 26.56 -27.60 -18.25
N LEU A 290 27.31 -28.70 -18.22
CA LEU A 290 26.77 -30.03 -18.48
C LEU A 290 25.68 -30.38 -17.45
N THR A 291 25.93 -30.11 -16.16
CA THR A 291 24.92 -30.31 -15.10
C THR A 291 23.65 -29.51 -15.38
N LYS A 292 23.77 -28.23 -15.76
CA LYS A 292 22.62 -27.40 -16.13
C LYS A 292 21.90 -27.94 -17.38
N ALA A 293 22.63 -28.44 -18.38
CA ALA A 293 22.04 -29.05 -19.56
C ALA A 293 21.23 -30.31 -19.20
N LEU A 294 21.75 -31.16 -18.31
CA LEU A 294 21.04 -32.34 -17.81
C LEU A 294 19.81 -31.96 -16.96
N GLU A 295 19.87 -30.85 -16.20
CA GLU A 295 18.70 -30.29 -15.53
C GLU A 295 17.59 -29.88 -16.51
N ILE A 296 17.92 -29.38 -17.71
CA ILE A 296 16.92 -29.06 -18.77
C ILE A 296 16.18 -30.32 -19.21
N VAL A 297 16.87 -31.47 -19.30
CA VAL A 297 16.26 -32.77 -19.64
C VAL A 297 15.33 -33.23 -18.53
N ALA A 298 15.79 -33.17 -17.28
CA ALA A 298 15.00 -33.58 -16.12
C ALA A 298 13.69 -32.78 -15.96
N GLN A 299 13.65 -31.51 -16.41
CA GLN A 299 12.44 -30.68 -16.34
C GLN A 299 11.26 -31.22 -17.13
N ASN A 300 11.51 -31.91 -18.25
CA ASN A 300 10.45 -32.50 -19.08
C ASN A 300 10.40 -34.04 -18.97
N ASN A 301 11.33 -34.66 -18.22
CA ASN A 301 11.34 -36.08 -17.93
C ASN A 301 11.61 -36.31 -16.43
N PRO A 302 10.57 -36.41 -15.59
CA PRO A 302 10.71 -36.57 -14.13
C PRO A 302 11.42 -37.86 -13.71
N ALA A 303 11.46 -38.87 -14.59
CA ALA A 303 12.15 -40.15 -14.32
C ALA A 303 13.67 -40.07 -14.60
N PHE A 304 14.15 -38.99 -15.20
CA PHE A 304 15.55 -38.80 -15.55
C PHE A 304 16.38 -38.33 -14.35
N GLN A 305 17.40 -39.11 -13.98
CA GLN A 305 18.28 -38.80 -12.85
C GLN A 305 19.51 -37.99 -13.28
N ALA A 306 19.35 -36.67 -13.42
CA ALA A 306 20.40 -35.77 -13.89
C ALA A 306 21.65 -35.68 -12.98
N THR A 307 21.59 -36.16 -11.73
CA THR A 307 22.69 -36.09 -10.75
C THR A 307 23.39 -37.42 -10.51
N ALA A 308 23.10 -38.46 -11.29
CA ALA A 308 23.77 -39.75 -11.16
C ALA A 308 25.23 -39.65 -11.63
N GLN A 309 26.09 -40.55 -11.12
CA GLN A 309 27.51 -40.59 -11.47
C GLN A 309 27.76 -40.98 -12.93
N GLU A 310 26.84 -41.74 -13.52
CA GLU A 310 26.78 -42.08 -14.93
C GLU A 310 25.34 -41.84 -15.40
N VAL A 311 25.18 -41.01 -16.43
CA VAL A 311 23.87 -40.59 -16.96
C VAL A 311 23.81 -40.94 -18.43
N ASP A 312 22.93 -41.87 -18.79
CA ASP A 312 22.65 -42.20 -20.18
C ASP A 312 21.56 -41.27 -20.73
N LEU A 313 21.90 -40.52 -21.78
CA LEU A 313 21.00 -39.55 -22.41
C LEU A 313 20.73 -39.95 -23.86
N ASP A 314 19.57 -40.55 -24.09
CA ASP A 314 19.07 -40.79 -25.44
C ASP A 314 18.53 -39.47 -26.03
N ILE A 315 19.31 -38.86 -26.92
CA ILE A 315 18.95 -37.63 -27.66
C ILE A 315 17.77 -37.88 -28.62
N ASP A 316 17.60 -39.10 -29.13
CA ASP A 316 16.55 -39.40 -30.09
C ASP A 316 15.16 -39.54 -29.44
N ALA A 317 15.11 -40.00 -28.19
CA ALA A 317 13.89 -40.12 -27.39
C ALA A 317 13.40 -38.80 -26.75
N GLN A 318 14.19 -37.72 -26.78
CA GLN A 318 13.78 -36.45 -26.15
C GLN A 318 12.70 -35.70 -26.94
N SER A 319 11.85 -34.96 -26.22
CA SER A 319 10.84 -34.09 -26.82
C SER A 319 11.48 -32.94 -27.61
N GLN A 320 10.80 -32.46 -28.66
CA GLN A 320 11.35 -31.40 -29.52
C GLN A 320 11.64 -30.10 -28.75
N SER A 321 10.80 -29.74 -27.78
CA SER A 321 11.02 -28.57 -26.92
C SER A 321 12.30 -28.70 -26.10
N THR A 322 12.58 -29.88 -25.54
CA THR A 322 13.80 -30.18 -24.78
C THR A 322 15.04 -30.10 -25.67
N LEU A 323 14.95 -30.68 -26.87
CA LEU A 323 16.04 -30.69 -27.85
C LEU A 323 16.43 -29.28 -28.31
N TRP A 324 15.45 -28.42 -28.61
CA TRP A 324 15.73 -27.03 -28.97
C TRP A 324 16.27 -26.22 -27.79
N ARG A 325 15.73 -26.39 -26.58
CA ARG A 325 16.25 -25.74 -25.37
C ARG A 325 17.70 -26.13 -25.10
N LEU A 326 18.01 -27.42 -25.20
CA LEU A 326 19.38 -27.93 -25.09
C LEU A 326 20.29 -27.31 -26.15
N LYS A 327 19.85 -27.28 -27.42
CA LYS A 327 20.65 -26.72 -28.51
C LYS A 327 21.02 -25.26 -28.30
N PHE A 328 20.07 -24.42 -27.90
CA PHE A 328 20.35 -23.01 -27.63
C PHE A 328 21.23 -22.84 -26.38
N PHE A 329 20.96 -23.59 -25.32
CA PHE A 329 21.78 -23.56 -24.10
C PHE A 329 23.23 -23.98 -24.37
N VAL A 330 23.44 -25.11 -25.06
CA VAL A 330 24.77 -25.64 -25.39
C VAL A 330 25.53 -24.65 -26.28
N LYS A 331 24.84 -24.03 -27.25
CA LYS A 331 25.43 -23.00 -28.10
C LYS A 331 25.92 -21.80 -27.28
N ASP A 332 25.05 -21.23 -26.43
CA ASP A 332 25.39 -20.07 -25.61
C ASP A 332 26.51 -20.37 -24.60
N ALA A 333 26.50 -21.56 -24.00
CA ALA A 333 27.53 -22.02 -23.07
C ALA A 333 28.90 -22.17 -23.75
N LEU A 334 28.95 -22.74 -24.96
CA LEU A 334 30.19 -22.88 -25.73
C LEU A 334 30.72 -21.53 -26.23
N GLU A 335 29.84 -20.60 -26.61
CA GLU A 335 30.23 -19.23 -26.99
C GLU A 335 30.79 -18.46 -25.78
N ALA A 336 30.19 -18.62 -24.60
CA ALA A 336 30.70 -18.04 -23.36
C ALA A 336 32.08 -18.62 -22.96
N GLN A 337 32.29 -19.93 -23.12
CA GLN A 337 33.57 -20.59 -22.87
C GLN A 337 34.66 -20.13 -23.87
N GLY A 338 34.30 -19.93 -25.14
CA GLY A 338 35.21 -19.38 -26.15
C GLY A 338 35.64 -17.94 -25.87
N ASN A 339 34.72 -17.10 -25.39
CA ASN A 339 35.02 -15.72 -25.02
C ASN A 339 35.82 -15.60 -23.71
N ALA A 340 35.63 -16.52 -22.76
CA ALA A 340 36.43 -16.61 -21.54
C ALA A 340 37.87 -17.08 -21.82
N ALA A 341 38.05 -17.98 -22.79
CA ALA A 341 39.38 -18.45 -23.22
C ALA A 341 40.15 -17.41 -24.07
N GLY A 342 39.46 -16.46 -24.71
CA GLY A 342 40.05 -15.42 -25.56
C GLY A 342 40.51 -14.14 -24.85
N SER A 343 40.18 -13.96 -23.56
CA SER A 343 40.55 -12.75 -22.79
C SER A 343 41.87 -12.91 -22.01
N GLY A 344 42.89 -13.42 -22.68
CA GLY A 344 44.27 -13.51 -22.18
C GLY A 344 45.22 -12.65 -23.00
N GLY A 345 45.18 -11.33 -22.81
CA GLY A 345 46.25 -10.40 -23.24
C GLY A 345 45.86 -9.40 -24.32
N GLY A 346 45.84 -8.11 -23.94
CA GLY A 346 45.78 -6.99 -24.90
C GLY A 346 45.13 -5.72 -24.35
N ASN A 347 45.91 -4.89 -23.66
CA ASN A 347 45.54 -3.52 -23.30
C ASN A 347 45.62 -2.61 -24.53
N THR A 348 44.52 -2.02 -25.00
CA THR A 348 44.51 -0.70 -25.64
C THR A 348 43.15 -0.03 -25.52
N ASN A 349 43.17 1.20 -25.00
CA ASN A 349 42.09 2.18 -25.07
C ASN A 349 41.59 2.38 -26.51
N ALA A 350 40.28 2.23 -26.73
CA ALA A 350 39.58 2.90 -27.80
C ALA A 350 38.22 3.40 -27.27
N ARG A 351 38.16 4.71 -27.00
CA ARG A 351 36.91 5.46 -26.86
C ARG A 351 36.18 5.40 -28.20
N THR A 352 34.99 4.81 -28.23
CA THR A 352 34.00 5.10 -29.26
C THR A 352 32.66 5.34 -28.59
N ASN A 353 32.21 6.58 -28.75
CA ASN A 353 30.95 7.13 -28.31
C ASN A 353 29.81 6.42 -29.05
N ASN A 354 28.85 5.82 -28.34
CA ASN A 354 27.53 5.54 -28.91
C ASN A 354 26.45 5.54 -27.82
N ASN A 355 26.02 6.76 -27.48
CA ASN A 355 24.77 7.03 -26.78
C ASN A 355 23.61 6.65 -27.72
N ASN A 356 23.00 5.47 -27.54
CA ASN A 356 21.56 5.20 -27.80
C ASN A 356 21.22 3.69 -27.71
N ASN A 357 21.48 3.01 -26.58
CA ASN A 357 21.00 1.62 -26.43
C ASN A 357 20.70 1.13 -25.00
N ASN A 358 20.49 2.04 -24.03
CA ASN A 358 20.37 1.66 -22.62
C ASN A 358 19.04 0.98 -22.23
N ASN A 359 17.95 1.12 -22.98
CA ASN A 359 16.66 0.51 -22.61
C ASN A 359 16.49 -0.96 -23.07
N ASN A 360 17.08 -1.36 -24.20
CA ASN A 360 17.01 -2.76 -24.67
C ASN A 360 17.96 -3.70 -23.91
N ASN A 361 19.05 -3.15 -23.35
CA ASN A 361 20.04 -3.93 -22.61
C ASN A 361 19.55 -4.32 -21.21
N ASN A 362 18.77 -3.47 -20.55
CA ASN A 362 18.17 -3.80 -19.26
C ASN A 362 17.07 -4.87 -19.39
N ASN A 363 16.27 -4.83 -20.46
CA ASN A 363 15.23 -5.83 -20.69
C ASN A 363 15.83 -7.19 -21.08
N SER A 364 16.91 -7.23 -21.87
CA SER A 364 17.62 -8.48 -22.20
C SER A 364 18.40 -9.05 -21.02
N LYS A 365 19.03 -8.21 -20.20
CA LYS A 365 19.67 -8.61 -18.94
C LYS A 365 18.65 -9.19 -17.95
N ARG A 366 17.49 -8.54 -17.80
CA ARG A 366 16.40 -9.01 -16.92
C ARG A 366 15.71 -10.27 -17.48
N LYS A 367 15.53 -10.40 -18.80
CA LYS A 367 15.07 -11.64 -19.46
C LYS A 367 16.03 -12.82 -19.17
N ARG A 368 17.35 -12.57 -19.19
CA ARG A 368 18.37 -13.58 -18.85
C ARG A 368 18.34 -13.95 -17.36
N GLU A 369 18.21 -12.96 -16.47
CA GLU A 369 18.06 -13.16 -15.03
C GLU A 369 16.75 -13.89 -14.65
N ILE A 370 15.65 -13.67 -15.38
CA ILE A 370 14.37 -14.39 -15.20
C ILE A 370 14.49 -15.85 -15.65
N CYS A 371 15.14 -16.14 -16.78
CA CYS A 371 15.43 -17.52 -17.19
C CYS A 371 16.26 -18.27 -16.13
N ASP A 372 17.26 -17.60 -15.55
CA ASP A 372 18.08 -18.14 -14.46
C ASP A 372 17.29 -18.30 -13.14
N ALA A 373 16.31 -17.43 -12.87
CA ALA A 373 15.43 -17.52 -11.71
C ALA A 373 14.39 -18.65 -11.84
N ILE A 374 13.84 -18.89 -13.03
CA ILE A 374 12.94 -20.01 -13.33
C ILE A 374 13.66 -21.36 -13.11
N ALA A 375 14.94 -21.45 -13.48
CA ALA A 375 15.77 -22.62 -13.19
C ALA A 375 15.96 -22.84 -11.67
N LYS A 376 15.96 -21.77 -10.87
CA LYS A 376 16.06 -21.83 -9.40
C LYS A 376 14.74 -22.13 -8.70
N THR A 377 13.60 -21.64 -9.16
CA THR A 377 12.27 -21.91 -8.55
C THR A 377 11.77 -23.32 -8.84
N ALA A 378 12.14 -23.91 -9.98
CA ALA A 378 11.92 -25.33 -10.27
C ALA A 378 12.56 -26.26 -9.22
N LYS A 379 13.73 -25.89 -8.66
CA LYS A 379 14.40 -26.62 -7.55
C LYS A 379 13.63 -26.61 -6.23
N LYS A 380 12.66 -25.70 -6.02
CA LYS A 380 11.79 -25.68 -4.84
C LYS A 380 10.54 -26.57 -5.01
N ARG A 381 10.00 -26.70 -6.22
CA ARG A 381 8.85 -27.58 -6.50
C ARG A 381 9.21 -29.07 -6.44
N SER A 382 10.44 -29.45 -6.79
CA SER A 382 10.92 -30.85 -6.67
C SER A 382 11.31 -31.28 -5.25
N LYS A 383 11.24 -30.38 -4.26
CA LYS A 383 11.56 -30.65 -2.84
C LYS A 383 10.33 -30.60 -1.91
N LYS A 384 9.10 -30.72 -2.42
CA LYS A 384 7.97 -31.09 -1.54
C LYS A 384 8.03 -32.61 -1.30
N PRO A 385 8.28 -33.08 -0.07
CA PRO A 385 7.99 -34.47 0.25
C PRO A 385 6.48 -34.65 0.14
N SER A 386 6.06 -35.70 -0.53
CA SER A 386 4.71 -36.22 -0.46
C SER A 386 4.33 -36.48 1.00
N SER A 387 3.34 -35.75 1.49
CA SER A 387 2.54 -36.08 2.68
C SER A 387 1.13 -35.56 2.46
#